data_AF-A0A8S9UFV4-F1
#
_entry.id   AF-A0A8S9UFV4-F1
#
_cell.length_a   1.000
_cell.length_b   1.000
_cell.length_c   1.000
_cell.angle_alpha   90.00
_cell.angle_beta   90.00
_cell.angle_gamma   90.00
#
_symmetry.space_group_name_H-M   'P 1'
#
loop_
_entity.id
_entity.type
_entity.pdbx_description
1 polymer ?
#
loop_
_entity_poly.entity_id
_entity_poly.type
_entity_poly.pdbx_seq_one_letter_code
_entity_poly.pdbx_strand_id
1 'polypeptide(L)'
;TERMAVERTLIRVDCTLFPGRLSSLGHVLEAIDEMLMTPEEALIKSCWNKSITLDRTSLGQYDAIASAAANGHVDMIVRLVHEIGERENLAENERDTSEDDNDAESEGEAVAQRTAVKTRRALRNAVKTRRALRNAVQAAATHGRVNAVSMFLPQIVGSSTNEEVLNEMREATWQVLENAAEKGRLAVVRLVVDYATEWGYIEMYAATNGDFDALTRAITCYHDSIATCLIQICSFQWNMNTAYEAAIESQRSELVEWIYALSSRSGDETD
;
A
#
# COMPACT_ATOMS: atom_id res chain seq x y z
N THR A 1 -2.36 -14.31 38.08
CA THR A 1 -1.42 -13.17 38.19
C THR A 1 -1.15 -12.65 36.79
N GLU A 2 -2.07 -11.82 36.31
CA GLU A 2 -1.99 -11.15 35.00
C GLU A 2 -0.79 -10.20 34.94
N ARG A 3 0.07 -10.39 33.95
CA ARG A 3 0.99 -9.34 33.51
C ARG A 3 0.21 -8.44 32.56
N MET A 4 -0.29 -7.32 33.09
CA MET A 4 -0.72 -6.19 32.27
C MET A 4 0.47 -5.73 31.42
N ALA A 5 0.41 -5.98 30.12
CA ALA A 5 1.29 -5.34 29.15
C ALA A 5 0.91 -3.86 29.10
N VAL A 6 1.64 -3.04 29.85
CA VAL A 6 1.59 -1.59 29.68
C VAL A 6 2.27 -1.28 28.35
N GLU A 7 1.48 -1.03 27.31
CA GLU A 7 1.96 -0.37 26.10
C GLU A 7 2.57 0.97 26.51
N ARG A 8 3.90 1.03 26.52
CA ARG A 8 4.62 2.28 26.74
C ARG A 8 4.65 3.02 25.42
N THR A 9 3.70 3.93 25.22
CA THR A 9 3.77 4.91 24.14
C THR A 9 4.96 5.84 24.43
N LEU A 10 6.09 5.58 23.77
CA LEU A 10 7.25 6.47 23.83
C LEU A 10 6.88 7.77 23.10
N ILE A 11 6.83 8.86 23.86
CA ILE A 11 6.50 10.19 23.34
C ILE A 11 7.78 10.77 22.72
N ARG A 12 7.70 11.24 21.47
CA ARG A 12 8.81 11.93 20.81
C ARG A 12 9.24 13.17 21.56
N VAL A 13 10.53 13.44 21.51
CA VAL A 13 11.19 14.52 22.27
C VAL A 13 10.63 15.89 21.83
N ASP A 14 10.30 16.03 20.55
CA ASP A 14 9.72 17.25 19.93
C ASP A 14 8.35 17.65 20.50
N CYS A 15 7.64 16.74 21.17
CA CYS A 15 6.33 17.00 21.78
C CYS A 15 6.43 17.47 23.24
N THR A 16 7.64 17.74 23.77
CA THR A 16 7.85 18.08 25.17
C THR A 16 8.55 19.43 25.35
N LEU A 17 8.00 20.27 26.24
CA LEU A 17 8.57 21.58 26.56
C LEU A 17 9.75 21.41 27.50
N PHE A 18 10.97 21.43 26.96
CA PHE A 18 12.19 21.40 27.79
C PHE A 18 12.54 22.78 28.35
N PRO A 19 13.12 22.84 29.56
CA PRO A 19 13.78 24.04 30.07
C PRO A 19 14.87 24.53 29.10
N GLY A 20 15.02 25.84 28.92
CA GLY A 20 15.84 26.41 27.83
C GLY A 20 17.31 25.97 27.75
N ARG A 21 17.91 25.51 28.86
CA ARG A 21 19.28 24.93 28.86
C ARG A 21 19.36 23.53 28.27
N LEU A 22 18.28 22.76 28.31
CA LEU A 22 18.18 21.45 27.69
C LEU A 22 17.77 21.59 26.22
N SER A 23 16.91 22.56 25.89
CA SER A 23 16.58 22.90 24.49
C SER A 23 17.79 23.36 23.68
N SER A 24 18.82 23.95 24.32
CA SER A 24 20.06 24.32 23.63
C SER A 24 20.98 23.14 23.28
N LEU A 25 20.70 21.94 23.78
CA LEU A 25 21.45 20.71 23.48
C LEU A 25 20.78 19.94 22.32
N GLY A 26 20.61 20.60 21.17
CA GLY A 26 19.92 20.02 20.01
C GLY A 26 20.44 18.65 19.60
N HIS A 27 21.77 18.46 19.54
CA HIS A 27 22.41 17.19 19.22
C HIS A 27 22.07 16.04 20.21
N VAL A 28 21.86 16.34 21.50
CA VAL A 28 21.49 15.34 22.51
C VAL A 28 20.01 14.98 22.35
N LEU A 29 19.15 15.97 22.10
CA LEU A 29 17.73 15.74 21.85
C LEU A 29 17.52 14.93 20.56
N GLU A 30 18.28 15.23 19.50
CA GLU A 30 18.29 14.43 18.26
C GLU A 30 18.75 12.99 18.49
N ALA A 31 19.79 12.76 19.31
CA ALA A 31 20.25 11.42 19.64
C ALA A 31 19.24 10.63 20.48
N ILE A 32 18.56 11.30 21.42
CA ILE A 32 17.48 10.68 22.20
C ILE A 32 16.29 10.36 21.29
N ASP A 33 15.89 11.27 20.41
CA ASP A 33 14.82 11.04 19.45
C ASP A 33 15.16 9.89 18.50
N GLU A 34 16.43 9.77 18.08
CA GLU A 34 16.94 8.64 17.31
C GLU A 34 16.91 7.31 18.07
N MET A 35 17.20 7.32 19.38
CA MET A 35 17.06 6.13 20.22
C MET A 35 15.59 5.74 20.50
N LEU A 36 14.66 6.68 20.32
CA LEU A 36 13.22 6.48 20.50
C LEU A 36 12.50 6.14 19.20
N MET A 37 13.18 6.17 18.05
CA MET A 37 12.60 5.80 16.77
C MET A 37 12.19 4.33 16.76
N THR A 38 11.05 4.06 16.13
CA THR A 38 10.71 2.68 15.80
C THR A 38 11.71 2.15 14.75
N PRO A 39 11.89 0.83 14.62
CA PRO A 39 12.74 0.25 13.58
C PRO A 39 12.40 0.76 12.18
N GLU A 40 11.12 1.01 11.89
CA GLU A 40 10.62 1.55 10.62
C GLU A 40 11.06 3.01 10.42
N GLU A 41 10.99 3.85 11.46
CA GLU A 41 11.41 5.24 11.42
C GLU A 41 12.93 5.39 11.29
N ALA A 42 13.68 4.53 12.00
CA ALA A 42 15.13 4.44 11.87
C ALA A 42 15.53 4.01 10.45
N LEU A 43 14.77 3.09 9.85
CA LEU A 43 14.98 2.68 8.46
C LEU A 43 14.69 3.82 7.48
N ILE A 44 13.59 4.57 7.66
CA ILE A 44 13.29 5.75 6.84
C ILE A 44 14.39 6.82 6.96
N LYS A 45 14.81 7.15 8.19
CA LYS A 45 15.86 8.15 8.46
C LYS A 45 17.21 7.73 7.87
N SER A 46 17.56 6.45 7.98
CA SER A 46 18.81 5.93 7.42
C SER A 46 18.83 5.91 5.89
N CYS A 47 17.70 5.58 5.26
CA CYS A 47 17.55 5.73 3.81
C CYS A 47 17.63 7.20 3.37
N TRP A 48 17.10 8.15 4.15
CA TRP A 48 17.20 9.59 3.86
C TRP A 48 18.66 10.08 3.80
N ASN A 49 19.46 9.65 4.78
CA ASN A 49 20.83 10.11 4.98
C ASN A 49 21.88 9.44 4.06
N LYS A 50 21.47 8.60 3.09
CA LYS A 50 22.35 7.79 2.22
C LYS A 50 23.37 6.91 2.99
N SER A 51 23.28 6.83 4.32
CA SER A 51 24.34 6.25 5.16
C SER A 51 24.30 4.72 5.20
N ILE A 52 23.22 4.11 4.71
CA ILE A 52 23.14 2.66 4.57
C ILE A 52 23.32 2.32 3.09
N THR A 53 24.51 1.82 2.76
CA THR A 53 24.62 0.73 1.80
C THR A 53 23.61 -0.33 2.24
N LEU A 54 22.45 -0.38 1.57
CA LEU A 54 21.41 -1.40 1.78
C LEU A 54 22.02 -2.78 1.51
N ASP A 55 22.78 -3.24 2.49
CA ASP A 55 23.59 -4.44 2.42
C ASP A 55 22.73 -5.58 2.93
N ARG A 56 21.94 -6.12 1.99
CA ARG A 56 21.33 -7.47 1.92
C ARG A 56 20.67 -8.08 3.17
N THR A 57 20.56 -7.39 4.30
CA THR A 57 20.21 -8.02 5.57
C THR A 57 19.07 -7.31 6.30
N SER A 58 17.94 -8.01 6.26
CA SER A 58 16.80 -8.05 7.20
C SER A 58 15.53 -7.24 6.95
N LEU A 59 15.54 -6.06 6.32
CA LEU A 59 14.32 -5.44 5.77
C LEU A 59 14.67 -4.79 4.42
N GLY A 60 14.06 -5.29 3.35
CA GLY A 60 14.44 -4.92 1.99
C GLY A 60 14.08 -3.46 1.65
N GLN A 61 14.65 -2.91 0.57
CA GLN A 61 14.25 -1.62 -0.02
C GLN A 61 12.73 -1.50 -0.24
N TYR A 62 12.07 -2.64 -0.48
CA TYR A 62 10.63 -2.78 -0.65
C TYR A 62 9.86 -2.56 0.66
N ASP A 63 10.40 -2.99 1.80
CA ASP A 63 9.79 -2.79 3.12
C ASP A 63 9.97 -1.34 3.59
N ALA A 64 11.09 -0.71 3.19
CA ALA A 64 11.32 0.72 3.37
C ALA A 64 10.26 1.56 2.68
N ILE A 65 9.91 1.20 1.44
CA ILE A 65 8.84 1.85 0.67
C ILE A 65 7.49 1.70 1.39
N ALA A 66 7.16 0.49 1.84
CA ALA A 66 5.91 0.26 2.58
C ALA A 66 5.86 1.04 3.90
N SER A 67 6.98 1.11 4.62
CA SER A 67 7.10 1.87 5.87
C SER A 67 6.99 3.38 5.64
N ALA A 68 7.63 3.90 4.59
CA ALA A 68 7.48 5.29 4.18
C ALA A 68 6.03 5.62 3.83
N ALA A 69 5.34 4.70 3.15
CA ALA A 69 3.93 4.84 2.78
C ALA A 69 2.98 4.80 3.99
N ALA A 70 3.22 3.90 4.95
CA ALA A 70 2.47 3.88 6.22
C ALA A 70 2.59 5.22 6.98
N ASN A 71 3.74 5.88 6.88
CA ASN A 71 4.00 7.17 7.52
C ASN A 71 3.63 8.39 6.66
N GLY A 72 3.24 8.18 5.39
CA GLY A 72 2.84 9.26 4.48
C GLY A 72 4.01 10.05 3.90
N HIS A 73 5.24 9.52 3.92
CA HIS A 73 6.42 10.14 3.33
C HIS A 73 6.45 9.94 1.82
N VAL A 74 5.60 10.66 1.10
CA VAL A 74 5.44 10.55 -0.36
C VAL A 74 6.76 10.79 -1.10
N ASP A 75 7.50 11.83 -0.75
CA ASP A 75 8.80 12.14 -1.38
C ASP A 75 9.82 11.00 -1.21
N MET A 76 9.76 10.32 -0.07
CA MET A 76 10.64 9.19 0.23
C MET A 76 10.31 7.98 -0.65
N ILE A 77 9.02 7.72 -0.90
CA ILE A 77 8.59 6.66 -1.79
C ILE A 77 9.06 6.95 -3.22
N VAL A 78 8.86 8.18 -3.72
CA VAL A 78 9.33 8.59 -5.06
C VAL A 78 10.83 8.35 -5.19
N ARG A 79 11.60 8.80 -4.20
CA ARG A 79 13.05 8.66 -4.21
C ARG A 79 13.50 7.21 -4.14
N LEU A 80 12.93 6.39 -3.26
CA LEU A 80 13.27 4.97 -3.14
C LEU A 80 12.93 4.18 -4.41
N VAL A 81 11.77 4.46 -5.02
CA VAL A 81 11.36 3.85 -6.29
C VAL A 81 12.34 4.23 -7.41
N HIS A 82 12.77 5.49 -7.46
CA HIS A 82 13.78 5.94 -8.42
C HIS A 82 15.15 5.28 -8.17
N GLU A 83 15.61 5.23 -6.92
CA GLU A 83 16.89 4.62 -6.55
C GLU A 83 16.95 3.11 -6.85
N ILE A 84 15.82 2.39 -6.72
CA ILE A 84 15.72 0.99 -7.15
C ILE A 84 15.92 0.89 -8.67
N GLY A 85 15.27 1.78 -9.44
CA GLY A 85 15.44 1.84 -10.90
C GLY A 85 16.88 2.11 -11.31
N GLU A 86 17.54 3.09 -10.69
CA GLU A 86 18.92 3.45 -11.03
C GLU A 86 19.95 2.40 -10.63
N ARG A 87 19.84 1.81 -9.43
CA ARG A 87 20.79 0.78 -8.97
C ARG A 87 20.75 -0.47 -9.83
N GLU A 88 19.57 -0.84 -10.33
CA GLU A 88 19.45 -2.00 -11.21
C GLU A 88 20.04 -1.74 -12.60
N ASN A 89 20.07 -0.48 -13.06
CA ASN A 89 20.75 -0.03 -14.29
C ASN A 89 22.28 0.09 -14.11
N LEU A 90 22.77 0.47 -12.93
CA LEU A 90 24.22 0.53 -12.65
C LEU A 90 24.84 -0.87 -12.51
N ALA A 91 24.15 -1.81 -11.88
CA ALA A 91 24.52 -3.23 -11.86
C ALA A 91 24.41 -3.92 -13.25
N GLU A 92 24.00 -3.17 -14.28
CA GLU A 92 23.96 -3.57 -15.69
C GLU A 92 25.26 -3.16 -16.42
N ASN A 93 25.87 -2.01 -16.12
CA ASN A 93 27.11 -1.57 -16.77
C ASN A 93 28.35 -2.35 -16.31
N GLU A 94 28.41 -2.78 -15.05
CA GLU A 94 29.62 -3.45 -14.51
C GLU A 94 29.78 -4.92 -14.94
N ARG A 95 28.72 -5.57 -15.43
CA ARG A 95 28.77 -6.98 -15.90
C ARG A 95 29.00 -7.12 -17.40
N ASP A 96 28.66 -6.10 -18.19
CA ASP A 96 28.91 -6.08 -19.64
C ASP A 96 30.40 -5.79 -19.96
N THR A 97 31.19 -5.35 -18.99
CA THR A 97 32.62 -4.99 -19.17
C THR A 97 33.63 -6.08 -18.79
N SER A 98 33.20 -7.25 -18.29
CA SER A 98 34.12 -8.27 -17.77
C SER A 98 34.35 -9.50 -18.67
N GLU A 99 33.75 -9.57 -19.85
CA GLU A 99 33.99 -10.66 -20.81
C GLU A 99 34.05 -10.11 -22.24
N ASP A 100 35.18 -9.49 -22.59
CA ASP A 100 35.51 -9.20 -23.99
C ASP A 100 36.99 -9.52 -24.23
N ASP A 101 37.26 -10.82 -24.28
CA ASP A 101 38.37 -11.41 -25.01
C ASP A 101 37.83 -12.75 -25.55
N ASN A 102 37.18 -12.72 -26.71
CA ASN A 102 37.45 -13.64 -27.84
C ASN A 102 36.39 -13.53 -28.95
N ASP A 103 36.92 -13.19 -30.12
CA ASP A 103 36.56 -13.60 -31.48
C ASP A 103 35.20 -13.22 -32.09
N ALA A 104 35.34 -12.42 -33.14
CA ALA A 104 34.36 -12.09 -34.15
C ALA A 104 33.79 -13.34 -34.83
N GLU A 105 32.48 -13.50 -34.79
CA GLU A 105 31.60 -13.72 -35.95
C GLU A 105 30.14 -13.95 -35.46
N SER A 106 29.32 -12.89 -35.55
CA SER A 106 27.84 -12.86 -35.58
C SER A 106 27.30 -11.65 -34.81
N GLU A 107 27.54 -10.45 -35.35
CA GLU A 107 27.07 -9.19 -34.74
C GLU A 107 25.54 -9.12 -34.66
N GLY A 108 24.83 -9.74 -35.61
CA GLY A 108 23.36 -9.71 -35.66
C GLY A 108 22.69 -10.52 -34.56
N GLU A 109 23.21 -11.72 -34.25
CA GLU A 109 22.63 -12.59 -33.23
C GLU A 109 23.05 -12.16 -31.82
N ALA A 110 24.28 -11.67 -31.65
CA ALA A 110 24.77 -11.12 -30.39
C ALA A 110 24.00 -9.85 -29.98
N VAL A 111 23.65 -8.96 -30.91
CA VAL A 111 22.85 -7.76 -30.63
C VAL A 111 21.40 -8.11 -30.31
N ALA A 112 20.80 -9.07 -31.02
CA ALA A 112 19.47 -9.58 -30.71
C ALA A 112 19.40 -10.25 -29.33
N GLN A 113 20.42 -11.04 -28.95
CA GLN A 113 20.51 -11.65 -27.62
C GLN A 113 20.74 -10.60 -26.52
N ARG A 114 21.61 -9.61 -26.73
CA ARG A 114 21.84 -8.51 -25.77
C ARG A 114 20.58 -7.67 -25.55
N THR A 115 19.84 -7.35 -26.61
CA THR A 115 18.55 -6.62 -26.51
C THR A 115 17.45 -7.46 -25.87
N ALA A 116 17.38 -8.77 -26.15
CA ALA A 116 16.45 -9.69 -25.50
C ALA A 116 16.74 -9.86 -24.00
N VAL A 117 18.00 -9.86 -23.58
CA VAL A 117 18.38 -9.93 -22.16
C VAL A 117 18.02 -8.62 -21.44
N LYS A 118 18.31 -7.47 -22.05
CA LYS A 118 17.94 -6.14 -21.51
C LYS A 118 16.44 -6.00 -21.32
N THR A 119 15.65 -6.38 -22.33
CA THR A 119 14.17 -6.35 -22.25
C THR A 119 13.60 -7.30 -21.19
N ARG A 120 14.10 -8.54 -21.09
CA ARG A 120 13.68 -9.48 -20.03
C ARG A 120 14.02 -8.98 -18.62
N ARG A 121 15.15 -8.30 -18.45
CA ARG A 121 15.57 -7.74 -17.16
C ARG A 121 14.77 -6.49 -16.81
N ALA A 122 14.53 -5.59 -17.76
CA ALA A 122 13.64 -4.43 -17.59
C ALA A 122 12.22 -4.87 -17.18
N LEU A 123 11.67 -5.91 -17.81
CA LEU A 123 10.37 -6.46 -17.44
C LEU A 123 10.37 -6.99 -16.00
N ARG A 124 11.42 -7.72 -15.59
CA ARG A 124 11.57 -8.22 -14.23
C ARG A 124 11.62 -7.07 -13.20
N ASN A 125 12.35 -6.00 -13.50
CA ASN A 125 12.48 -4.84 -12.62
C ASN A 125 11.15 -4.07 -12.52
N ALA A 126 10.43 -3.92 -13.63
CA ALA A 126 9.09 -3.35 -13.64
C ALA A 126 8.12 -4.16 -12.77
N VAL A 127 8.16 -5.50 -12.85
CA VAL A 127 7.36 -6.38 -11.98
C VAL A 127 7.69 -6.15 -10.50
N LYS A 128 8.97 -6.08 -10.12
CA LYS A 128 9.36 -5.82 -8.72
C LYS A 128 8.90 -4.45 -8.24
N THR A 129 9.06 -3.42 -9.06
CA THR A 129 8.67 -2.04 -8.73
C THR A 129 7.16 -1.94 -8.54
N ARG A 130 6.38 -2.58 -9.41
CA ARG A 130 4.91 -2.66 -9.26
C ARG A 130 4.51 -3.36 -7.97
N ARG A 131 5.18 -4.46 -7.61
CA ARG A 131 4.96 -5.14 -6.32
C ARG A 131 5.29 -4.23 -5.13
N ALA A 132 6.39 -3.46 -5.20
CA ALA A 132 6.76 -2.47 -4.21
C ALA A 132 5.63 -1.44 -3.99
N LEU A 133 5.15 -0.88 -5.10
CA LEU A 133 4.09 0.13 -5.10
C LEU A 133 2.78 -0.45 -4.56
N ARG A 134 2.39 -1.67 -4.94
CA ARG A 134 1.20 -2.34 -4.38
C ARG A 134 1.28 -2.46 -2.86
N ASN A 135 2.42 -2.92 -2.33
CA ASN A 135 2.64 -3.01 -0.89
C ASN A 135 2.60 -1.63 -0.22
N ALA A 136 3.19 -0.62 -0.86
CA ALA A 136 3.18 0.77 -0.40
C ALA A 136 1.76 1.32 -0.28
N VAL A 137 0.96 1.14 -1.34
CA VAL A 137 -0.42 1.62 -1.39
C VAL A 137 -1.28 0.91 -0.35
N GLN A 138 -1.12 -0.40 -0.17
CA GLN A 138 -1.81 -1.13 0.90
C GLN A 138 -1.41 -0.63 2.30
N ALA A 139 -0.13 -0.41 2.56
CA ALA A 139 0.36 0.12 3.83
C ALA A 139 -0.14 1.56 4.09
N ALA A 140 -0.16 2.40 3.05
CA ALA A 140 -0.76 3.73 3.10
C ALA A 140 -2.26 3.65 3.43
N ALA A 141 -2.98 2.71 2.82
CA ALA A 141 -4.41 2.51 3.03
C ALA A 141 -4.74 2.13 4.48
N THR A 142 -4.01 1.18 5.05
CA THR A 142 -4.22 0.74 6.45
C THR A 142 -3.96 1.87 7.46
N HIS A 143 -3.06 2.80 7.14
CA HIS A 143 -2.70 3.94 7.97
C HIS A 143 -3.47 5.23 7.62
N GLY A 144 -4.39 5.20 6.64
CA GLY A 144 -5.20 6.36 6.26
C GLY A 144 -4.45 7.45 5.50
N ARG A 145 -3.33 7.12 4.84
CA ARG A 145 -2.49 8.07 4.09
C ARG A 145 -3.05 8.29 2.69
N VAL A 146 -4.12 9.08 2.60
CA VAL A 146 -4.86 9.37 1.36
C VAL A 146 -3.94 9.86 0.23
N ASN A 147 -3.02 10.78 0.53
CA ASN A 147 -2.10 11.34 -0.48
C ASN A 147 -1.24 10.26 -1.14
N ALA A 148 -0.69 9.33 -0.36
CA ALA A 148 0.12 8.24 -0.88
C ALA A 148 -0.74 7.27 -1.71
N VAL A 149 -1.95 6.92 -1.27
CA VAL A 149 -2.86 6.07 -2.06
C VAL A 149 -3.21 6.74 -3.39
N SER A 150 -3.60 8.02 -3.37
CA SER A 150 -3.99 8.78 -4.56
C SER A 150 -2.88 8.87 -5.60
N MET A 151 -1.63 9.03 -5.14
CA MET A 151 -0.49 9.24 -6.03
C MET A 151 0.03 7.93 -6.62
N PHE A 152 0.04 6.84 -5.83
CA PHE A 152 0.72 5.60 -6.22
C PHE A 152 -0.21 4.51 -6.74
N LEU A 153 -1.51 4.54 -6.43
CA LEU A 153 -2.47 3.56 -6.98
C LEU A 153 -2.50 3.59 -8.52
N PRO A 154 -2.53 4.74 -9.21
CA PRO A 154 -2.45 4.78 -10.67
C PRO A 154 -1.10 4.31 -11.22
N GLN A 155 -0.02 4.47 -10.45
CA GLN A 155 1.34 4.12 -10.88
C GLN A 155 1.60 2.62 -10.90
N ILE A 156 0.71 1.80 -10.33
CA ILE A 156 0.81 0.33 -10.40
C ILE A 156 0.75 -0.14 -11.87
N VAL A 157 -0.03 0.51 -12.73
CA VAL A 157 -0.10 0.17 -14.17
C VAL A 157 1.00 0.85 -14.98
N GLY A 158 1.41 2.04 -14.54
CA GLY A 158 2.29 2.89 -15.33
C GLY A 158 1.62 3.22 -16.67
N SER A 159 2.36 3.04 -17.77
CA SER A 159 1.86 3.24 -19.14
C SER A 159 1.41 1.95 -19.84
N SER A 160 1.24 0.85 -19.11
CA SER A 160 0.90 -0.44 -19.71
C SER A 160 -0.57 -0.50 -20.12
N THR A 161 -0.85 -1.00 -21.32
CA THR A 161 -2.21 -1.34 -21.78
C THR A 161 -2.49 -2.84 -21.68
N ASN A 162 -1.63 -3.60 -21.00
CA ASN A 162 -1.79 -5.05 -20.86
C ASN A 162 -2.96 -5.34 -19.90
N GLU A 163 -3.88 -6.19 -20.34
CA GLU A 163 -5.05 -6.62 -19.58
C GLU A 163 -4.68 -7.28 -18.24
N GLU A 164 -3.59 -8.05 -18.19
CA GLU A 164 -3.09 -8.63 -16.94
C GLU A 164 -2.71 -7.55 -15.92
N VAL A 165 -2.11 -6.45 -16.41
CA VAL A 165 -1.67 -5.33 -15.56
C VAL A 165 -2.86 -4.51 -15.07
N LEU A 166 -3.88 -4.34 -15.92
CA LEU A 166 -5.16 -3.74 -15.52
C LEU A 166 -5.88 -4.61 -14.49
N ASN A 167 -5.80 -5.94 -14.62
CA ASN A 167 -6.37 -6.85 -13.62
C ASN A 167 -5.63 -6.73 -12.27
N GLU A 168 -4.29 -6.68 -12.28
CA GLU A 168 -3.50 -6.47 -11.06
C GLU A 168 -3.84 -5.16 -10.34
N MET A 169 -4.06 -4.08 -11.10
CA MET A 169 -4.46 -2.78 -10.56
C MET A 169 -5.85 -2.82 -9.95
N ARG A 170 -6.78 -3.46 -10.63
CA ARG A 170 -8.14 -3.67 -10.16
C ARG A 170 -8.15 -4.48 -8.86
N GLU A 171 -7.40 -5.58 -8.79
CA GLU A 171 -7.19 -6.31 -7.52
C GLU A 171 -6.57 -5.45 -6.43
N ALA A 172 -5.56 -4.65 -6.75
CA ALA A 172 -4.94 -3.74 -5.79
C ALA A 172 -5.96 -2.72 -5.26
N THR A 173 -6.83 -2.19 -6.13
CA THR A 173 -7.90 -1.24 -5.78
C THR A 173 -8.86 -1.87 -4.76
N TRP A 174 -9.27 -3.12 -4.98
CA TRP A 174 -10.16 -3.83 -4.06
C TRP A 174 -9.50 -4.14 -2.73
N GLN A 175 -8.23 -4.57 -2.73
CA GLN A 175 -7.48 -4.81 -1.49
C GLN A 175 -7.32 -3.52 -0.67
N VAL A 176 -7.11 -2.38 -1.32
CA VAL A 176 -7.03 -1.07 -0.66
C VAL A 176 -8.38 -0.70 -0.05
N LEU A 177 -9.48 -0.93 -0.77
CA LEU A 177 -10.83 -0.71 -0.25
C LEU A 177 -11.12 -1.56 0.99
N GLU A 178 -10.83 -2.86 0.91
CA GLU A 178 -11.02 -3.83 1.99
C GLU A 178 -10.19 -3.47 3.23
N ASN A 179 -8.90 -3.18 3.04
CA ASN A 179 -7.99 -2.79 4.12
C ASN A 179 -8.40 -1.46 4.76
N ALA A 180 -8.83 -0.48 3.96
CA ALA A 180 -9.29 0.81 4.46
C ALA A 180 -10.60 0.66 5.24
N ALA A 181 -11.51 -0.19 4.78
CA ALA A 181 -12.77 -0.48 5.45
C ALA A 181 -12.54 -1.18 6.80
N GLU A 182 -11.67 -2.19 6.83
CA GLU A 182 -11.29 -2.91 8.06
C GLU A 182 -10.62 -2.00 9.10
N LYS A 183 -9.81 -1.03 8.66
CA LYS A 183 -9.06 -0.12 9.56
C LYS A 183 -9.78 1.20 9.85
N GLY A 184 -11.02 1.38 9.41
CA GLY A 184 -11.79 2.58 9.75
C GLY A 184 -11.33 3.84 9.01
N ARG A 185 -10.75 3.71 7.81
CA ARG A 185 -10.17 4.82 7.04
C ARG A 185 -11.15 5.39 6.01
N LEU A 186 -12.19 6.07 6.47
CA LEU A 186 -13.28 6.60 5.62
C LEU A 186 -12.80 7.43 4.42
N ALA A 187 -11.79 8.30 4.61
CA ALA A 187 -11.27 9.14 3.52
C ALA A 187 -10.60 8.32 2.41
N VAL A 188 -9.91 7.23 2.77
CA VAL A 188 -9.33 6.30 1.79
C VAL A 188 -10.44 5.52 1.09
N VAL A 189 -11.45 5.05 1.83
CA VAL A 189 -12.61 4.34 1.25
C VAL A 189 -13.30 5.19 0.18
N ARG A 190 -13.61 6.46 0.48
CA ARG A 190 -14.23 7.38 -0.48
C ARG A 190 -13.37 7.57 -1.73
N LEU A 191 -12.08 7.85 -1.54
CA LEU A 191 -11.15 8.00 -2.65
C LEU A 191 -11.13 6.76 -3.56
N VAL A 192 -11.11 5.57 -2.97
CA VAL A 192 -11.02 4.32 -3.72
C VAL A 192 -12.33 3.99 -4.43
N VAL A 193 -13.48 4.34 -3.84
CA VAL A 193 -14.78 4.23 -4.51
C VAL A 193 -14.85 5.18 -5.70
N ASP A 194 -14.47 6.44 -5.53
CA ASP A 194 -14.46 7.43 -6.61
C ASP A 194 -13.53 6.94 -7.73
N TYR A 195 -12.36 6.44 -7.37
CA TYR A 195 -11.41 5.85 -8.30
C TYR A 195 -11.97 4.64 -9.05
N ALA A 196 -12.57 3.69 -8.34
CA ALA A 196 -13.20 2.52 -8.97
C ALA A 196 -14.35 2.92 -9.89
N THR A 197 -15.04 4.02 -9.58
CA THR A 197 -16.11 4.60 -10.41
C THR A 197 -15.55 5.19 -11.70
N GLU A 198 -14.52 6.03 -11.60
CA GLU A 198 -13.86 6.68 -12.75
C GLU A 198 -13.27 5.65 -13.73
N TRP A 199 -12.72 4.55 -13.20
CA TRP A 199 -12.13 3.49 -14.01
C TRP A 199 -13.11 2.40 -14.45
N GLY A 200 -14.38 2.49 -14.04
CA GLY A 200 -15.42 1.52 -14.40
C GLY A 200 -15.21 0.13 -13.78
N TYR A 201 -14.54 0.05 -12.62
CA TYR A 201 -14.26 -1.21 -11.92
C TYR A 201 -15.38 -1.68 -10.99
N ILE A 202 -16.39 -0.85 -10.75
CA ILE A 202 -17.43 -1.13 -9.75
C ILE A 202 -18.15 -2.45 -10.02
N GLU A 203 -18.64 -2.66 -11.25
CA GLU A 203 -19.41 -3.86 -11.62
C GLU A 203 -18.59 -5.15 -11.54
N MET A 204 -17.27 -5.02 -11.59
CA MET A 204 -16.34 -6.14 -11.55
C MET A 204 -15.87 -6.47 -10.14
N TYR A 205 -16.34 -5.75 -9.11
CA TYR A 205 -15.92 -5.97 -7.74
C TYR A 205 -16.17 -7.41 -7.30
N ALA A 206 -15.08 -8.08 -6.92
CA ALA A 206 -15.10 -9.37 -6.27
C ALA A 206 -14.23 -9.28 -5.01
N ALA A 207 -14.77 -9.73 -3.88
CA ALA A 207 -14.01 -9.78 -2.63
C ALA A 207 -12.74 -10.62 -2.83
N THR A 208 -11.58 -10.06 -2.49
CA THR A 208 -10.25 -10.61 -2.84
C THR A 208 -10.07 -12.04 -2.33
N ASN A 209 -10.61 -12.35 -1.16
CA ASN A 209 -10.47 -13.65 -0.51
C ASN A 209 -11.78 -14.44 -0.43
N GLY A 210 -12.85 -14.01 -1.10
CA GLY A 210 -14.16 -14.67 -1.09
C GLY A 210 -14.94 -14.63 0.24
N ASP A 211 -14.28 -14.42 1.37
CA ASP A 211 -14.89 -14.58 2.71
C ASP A 211 -15.62 -13.32 3.19
N PHE A 212 -15.03 -12.13 3.00
CA PHE A 212 -15.62 -10.87 3.45
C PHE A 212 -15.37 -9.80 2.40
N ASP A 213 -16.41 -9.10 1.96
CA ASP A 213 -16.24 -7.88 1.17
C ASP A 213 -15.90 -6.68 2.08
N ALA A 214 -15.71 -5.50 1.48
CA ALA A 214 -15.41 -4.30 2.24
C ALA A 214 -16.54 -3.90 3.21
N LEU A 215 -17.80 -4.18 2.87
CA LEU A 215 -18.95 -3.88 3.72
C LEU A 215 -18.94 -4.76 4.98
N THR A 216 -18.82 -6.07 4.81
CA THR A 216 -18.80 -7.01 5.93
C THR A 216 -17.59 -6.76 6.84
N ARG A 217 -16.42 -6.40 6.29
CA ARG A 217 -15.27 -5.97 7.10
C ARG A 217 -15.53 -4.69 7.89
N ALA A 218 -16.19 -3.68 7.29
CA ALA A 218 -16.53 -2.46 8.01
C ALA A 218 -17.47 -2.74 9.19
N ILE A 219 -18.42 -3.66 9.01
CA ILE A 219 -19.40 -4.05 10.05
C ILE A 219 -18.70 -4.81 11.18
N THR A 220 -17.92 -5.85 10.85
CA THR A 220 -17.22 -6.68 11.85
C THR A 220 -16.18 -5.89 12.65
N CYS A 221 -15.59 -4.84 12.06
CA CYS A 221 -14.67 -3.94 12.74
C CYS A 221 -15.35 -2.70 13.39
N TYR A 222 -16.69 -2.68 13.49
CA TYR A 222 -17.46 -1.62 14.16
C TYR A 222 -17.29 -0.22 13.55
N HIS A 223 -17.10 -0.13 12.24
CA HIS A 223 -16.92 1.12 11.50
C HIS A 223 -18.22 1.56 10.80
N ASP A 224 -19.24 1.94 11.58
CA ASP A 224 -20.58 2.29 11.05
C ASP A 224 -20.54 3.37 9.98
N SER A 225 -19.76 4.43 10.19
CA SER A 225 -19.64 5.51 9.20
C SER A 225 -19.19 5.01 7.83
N ILE A 226 -18.37 3.95 7.79
CA ILE A 226 -17.93 3.30 6.55
C ILE A 226 -19.02 2.36 6.05
N ALA A 227 -19.62 1.53 6.91
CA ALA A 227 -20.71 0.64 6.52
C ALA A 227 -21.88 1.42 5.89
N THR A 228 -22.34 2.49 6.54
CA THR A 228 -23.33 3.43 6.01
C THR A 228 -22.90 4.02 4.67
N CYS A 229 -21.63 4.44 4.55
CA CYS A 229 -21.11 4.99 3.30
C CYS A 229 -21.13 3.96 2.17
N LEU A 230 -20.70 2.72 2.43
CA LEU A 230 -20.67 1.63 1.45
C LEU A 230 -22.08 1.19 1.04
N ILE A 231 -23.00 1.10 2.00
CA ILE A 231 -24.41 0.78 1.76
C ILE A 231 -25.08 1.83 0.85
N GLN A 232 -24.76 3.11 1.03
CA GLN A 232 -25.27 4.18 0.17
C GLN A 232 -24.77 4.08 -1.28
N ILE A 233 -23.65 3.40 -1.50
CA ILE A 233 -23.10 3.17 -2.84
C ILE A 233 -23.73 1.90 -3.39
N CYS A 234 -24.91 2.03 -3.99
CA CYS A 234 -25.67 0.93 -4.58
C CYS A 234 -25.03 0.34 -5.85
N SER A 235 -23.95 0.93 -6.34
CA SER A 235 -23.30 0.49 -7.58
C SER A 235 -22.48 -0.79 -7.39
N PHE A 236 -22.09 -1.13 -6.15
CA PHE A 236 -21.39 -2.37 -5.83
C PHE A 236 -22.38 -3.49 -5.49
N GLN A 237 -22.11 -4.70 -5.98
CA GLN A 237 -22.85 -5.90 -5.58
C GLN A 237 -22.27 -6.46 -4.27
N TRP A 238 -22.64 -5.84 -3.15
CA TRP A 238 -22.24 -6.31 -1.82
C TRP A 238 -22.88 -7.67 -1.49
N ASN A 239 -22.18 -8.48 -0.72
CA ASN A 239 -22.72 -9.72 -0.15
C ASN A 239 -23.59 -9.40 1.06
N MET A 240 -24.82 -8.97 0.79
CA MET A 240 -25.79 -8.55 1.80
C MET A 240 -26.09 -9.65 2.84
N ASN A 241 -26.02 -10.94 2.46
CA ASN A 241 -26.21 -12.04 3.40
C ASN A 241 -25.11 -12.05 4.48
N THR A 242 -23.84 -12.01 4.06
CA THR A 242 -22.72 -11.97 5.02
C THR A 242 -22.69 -10.67 5.82
N ALA A 243 -23.05 -9.55 5.21
CA ALA A 243 -23.14 -8.27 5.90
C ALA A 243 -24.24 -8.27 6.97
N TYR A 244 -25.39 -8.88 6.68
CA TYR A 244 -26.50 -9.03 7.60
C TYR A 244 -26.14 -9.93 8.80
N GLU A 245 -25.54 -11.10 8.54
CA GLU A 245 -25.04 -11.99 9.58
C GLU A 245 -24.03 -11.29 10.50
N ALA A 246 -23.05 -10.60 9.91
CA ALA A 246 -22.07 -9.81 10.66
C ALA A 246 -22.70 -8.70 11.50
N ALA A 247 -23.76 -8.05 11.01
CA ALA A 247 -24.46 -6.99 11.74
C ALA A 247 -25.23 -7.54 12.95
N ILE A 248 -25.83 -8.73 12.83
CA ILE A 248 -26.47 -9.44 13.95
C ILE A 248 -25.43 -9.84 14.99
N GLU A 249 -24.34 -10.49 14.57
CA GLU A 249 -23.27 -10.94 15.46
C GLU A 249 -22.63 -9.78 16.21
N SER A 250 -22.45 -8.64 15.53
CA SER A 250 -21.91 -7.40 16.09
C SER A 250 -22.95 -6.56 16.85
N GLN A 251 -24.19 -7.04 16.98
CA GLN A 251 -25.31 -6.38 17.68
C GLN A 251 -25.59 -4.95 17.18
N ARG A 252 -25.50 -4.72 15.86
CA ARG A 252 -25.71 -3.41 15.21
C ARG A 252 -27.15 -3.27 14.69
N SER A 253 -28.10 -3.10 15.60
CA SER A 253 -29.55 -3.08 15.29
C SER A 253 -29.93 -2.12 14.16
N GLU A 254 -29.35 -0.92 14.14
CA GLU A 254 -29.62 0.09 13.10
C GLU A 254 -29.13 -0.38 11.71
N LEU A 255 -27.96 -1.02 11.64
CA LEU A 255 -27.44 -1.58 10.39
C LEU A 255 -28.23 -2.79 9.92
N VAL A 256 -28.70 -3.64 10.85
CA VAL A 256 -29.55 -4.81 10.54
C VAL A 256 -30.84 -4.35 9.86
N GLU A 257 -31.53 -3.34 10.41
CA GLU A 257 -32.76 -2.80 9.82
C GLU A 257 -32.51 -2.21 8.43
N TRP A 258 -31.41 -1.47 8.27
CA TRP A 258 -31.02 -0.89 6.98
C TRP A 258 -30.69 -1.93 5.92
N ILE A 259 -29.87 -2.93 6.24
CA ILE A 259 -29.49 -4.00 5.31
C ILE A 259 -30.73 -4.82 4.92
N TYR A 260 -31.62 -5.10 5.87
CA TYR A 260 -32.87 -5.79 5.61
C TYR A 260 -33.77 -5.01 4.65
N ALA A 261 -34.00 -3.72 4.92
CA ALA A 261 -34.83 -2.87 4.08
C ALA A 261 -34.33 -2.77 2.63
N LEU A 262 -33.01 -2.74 2.43
CA LEU A 262 -32.40 -2.71 1.09
C LEU A 262 -32.48 -4.06 0.38
N SER A 263 -32.27 -5.16 1.10
CA SER A 263 -32.36 -6.52 0.55
C SER A 263 -33.78 -6.85 0.09
N SER A 264 -34.81 -6.38 0.83
CA SER A 264 -36.21 -6.52 0.42
C SER A 264 -36.54 -5.71 -0.83
N ARG A 265 -35.92 -4.53 -0.99
CA ARG A 265 -36.18 -3.64 -2.12
C ARG A 265 -35.55 -4.14 -3.44
N SER A 266 -34.41 -4.85 -3.36
CA SER A 266 -33.78 -5.49 -4.53
C SER A 266 -34.50 -6.76 -5.01
N GLY A 267 -35.37 -7.36 -4.19
CA GLY A 267 -36.13 -8.56 -4.56
C GLY A 267 -37.41 -8.30 -5.35
N ASP A 268 -37.92 -7.06 -5.35
CA ASP A 268 -39.18 -6.68 -6.01
C ASP A 268 -39.01 -6.24 -7.48
N GLU A 269 -37.78 -6.18 -8.02
CA GLU A 269 -37.52 -5.79 -9.42
C GLU A 269 -37.40 -6.98 -10.39
N THR A 270 -37.74 -8.20 -9.95
CA THR A 270 -37.69 -9.41 -10.77
C THR A 270 -39.02 -10.17 -10.89
N ASP A 271 -40.15 -9.44 -10.99
CA ASP A 271 -41.45 -9.99 -11.43
C ASP A 271 -42.01 -9.25 -12.65
#